data_AF-A0A6A9SXK4-F1
#
_entry.id   AF-A0A6A9SXK4-F1
#
_cell.length_a   1.000
_cell.length_b   1.000
_cell.length_c   1.000
_cell.angle_alpha   90.00
_cell.angle_beta   90.00
_cell.angle_gamma   90.00
#
_symmetry.space_group_name_H-M   'P 1'
#
loop_
_entity.id
_entity.type
_entity.pdbx_description
1 polymer ?
#
loop_
_entity_poly.entity_id
_entity_poly.type
_entity_poly.pdbx_seq_one_letter_code
_entity_poly.pdbx_strand_id
1 'polypeptide(L)' 'MAETATASDMGIGLSMLFGALAIVGAGIMYVAAEDQIVAAGGFGLAVLAGSLSIAALHVYDSH' A
#
# COMPACT_ATOMS: atom_id res chain seq x y z
N MET A 1 -23.98 21.46 18.66
CA MET A 1 -23.02 20.35 18.68
C MET A 1 -21.95 20.72 17.70
N ALA A 2 -20.70 20.87 18.14
CA ALA A 2 -19.61 21.17 17.22
C ALA A 2 -19.39 19.90 16.39
N GLU A 3 -19.77 19.94 15.12
CA GLU A 3 -19.38 18.95 14.13
C GLU A 3 -17.86 19.10 13.98
N THR A 4 -17.09 18.36 14.79
CA THR A 4 -15.71 18.07 14.44
C THR A 4 -15.79 17.08 13.29
N ALA A 5 -16.12 17.58 12.09
CA ALA A 5 -15.71 16.93 10.88
C ALA A 5 -14.18 16.98 10.90
N THR A 6 -13.56 16.02 11.58
CA THR A 6 -12.17 15.69 11.34
C THR A 6 -12.11 15.39 9.85
N ALA A 7 -11.62 16.35 9.07
CA ALA A 7 -11.22 16.11 7.71
C ALA A 7 -10.16 15.02 7.79
N SER A 8 -10.60 13.78 7.57
CA SER A 8 -9.74 12.61 7.66
C SER A 8 -8.84 12.65 6.43
N ASP A 9 -7.53 12.70 6.64
CA ASP A 9 -6.50 12.66 5.60
C ASP A 9 -6.45 11.26 4.96
N MET A 10 -7.50 10.94 4.19
CA MET A 10 -7.68 9.63 3.57
C MET A 10 -6.54 9.32 2.60
N GLY A 11 -5.99 10.32 1.90
CA GLY A 11 -4.84 10.13 1.02
C GLY A 11 -3.61 9.60 1.76
N ILE A 12 -3.29 10.19 2.92
CA ILE A 12 -2.18 9.73 3.75
C ILE A 12 -2.49 8.36 4.37
N GLY A 13 -3.71 8.16 4.89
CA GLY A 13 -4.11 6.89 5.50
C GLY A 13 -4.04 5.70 4.53
N LEU A 14 -4.60 5.84 3.32
CA LEU A 14 -4.59 4.79 2.31
C LEU A 14 -3.18 4.55 1.75
N SER A 15 -2.40 5.62 1.53
CA SER A 15 -1.03 5.47 1.01
C SER A 15 -0.14 4.73 1.99
N MET A 16 -0.27 5.00 3.29
CA MET A 16 0.41 4.26 4.37
C MET A 16 -0.03 2.79 4.41
N LEU A 17 -1.34 2.51 4.31
CA LEU A 17 -1.87 1.15 4.29
C LEU A 17 -1.31 0.34 3.12
N PHE A 18 -1.39 0.87 1.90
CA PHE A 18 -0.88 0.20 0.71
C PHE A 18 0.65 0.11 0.70
N GLY A 19 1.34 1.11 1.24
CA GLY A 19 2.79 1.05 1.45
C GLY A 19 3.19 -0.09 2.42
N ALA A 20 2.46 -0.25 3.53
CA ALA A 20 2.67 -1.35 4.45
C ALA A 20 2.42 -2.72 3.79
N LEU A 21 1.35 -2.84 2.99
CA LEU A 21 1.09 -4.05 2.20
C LEU A 21 2.20 -4.33 1.18
N ALA A 22 2.77 -3.29 0.57
CA ALA A 22 3.89 -3.43 -0.35
C ALA A 22 5.15 -3.99 0.35
N ILE A 23 5.43 -3.51 1.57
CA ILE A 23 6.53 -4.02 2.41
C ILE A 23 6.27 -5.49 2.79
N VAL A 24 5.04 -5.87 3.12
CA VAL A 24 4.69 -7.27 3.39
C VAL A 24 4.93 -8.15 2.17
N GLY A 25 4.51 -7.72 0.97
CA GLY A 25 4.79 -8.42 -0.29
C GLY A 25 6.29 -8.59 -0.55
N ALA A 26 7.08 -7.53 -0.33
CA ALA A 26 8.53 -7.57 -0.45
C ALA A 26 9.18 -8.50 0.58
N GLY A 27 8.64 -8.54 1.81
CA GLY A 27 9.06 -9.47 2.85
C GLY A 27 8.80 -10.93 2.48
N ILE A 28 7.63 -11.23 1.88
CA ILE A 28 7.31 -12.57 1.36
C ILE A 28 8.31 -12.96 0.26
N MET A 29 8.59 -12.05 -0.69
CA MET A 29 9.60 -12.27 -1.72
C MET A 29 10.97 -12.59 -1.12
N TYR A 30 11.37 -11.87 -0.07
CA TYR A 30 12.66 -12.05 0.59
C TYR A 30 12.76 -13.40 1.31
N VAL A 31 11.74 -13.79 2.07
CA VAL A 31 11.75 -15.03 2.85
C VAL A 31 11.55 -16.27 1.97
N ALA A 32 10.73 -16.17 0.92
CA ALA A 32 10.42 -17.28 0.01
C ALA A 32 11.40 -17.39 -1.18
N ALA A 33 12.61 -16.85 -1.07
CA ALA A 33 13.57 -16.79 -2.18
C ALA A 33 13.91 -18.17 -2.79
N GLU A 34 13.77 -19.25 -2.01
CA GLU A 34 14.00 -20.64 -2.45
C GLU A 34 12.84 -21.21 -3.28
N ASP A 35 11.62 -20.66 -3.14
CA ASP A 35 10.44 -21.01 -3.93
C ASP A 35 10.09 -19.86 -4.87
N GLN A 36 10.54 -20.00 -6.12
CA GLN A 36 10.42 -18.96 -7.14
C GLN A 36 8.96 -18.55 -7.43
N ILE A 37 7.99 -19.46 -7.29
CA ILE A 37 6.59 -19.15 -7.55
C ILE A 37 6.03 -18.27 -6.44
N VAL A 38 6.33 -18.61 -5.17
CA VAL A 38 5.90 -17.82 -4.02
C VAL A 38 6.60 -16.46 -3.99
N ALA A 39 7.91 -16.42 -4.29
CA ALA A 39 8.65 -15.16 -4.37
C ALA A 39 8.11 -14.23 -5.47
N ALA A 40 7.78 -14.77 -6.65
CA ALA A 40 7.16 -14.01 -7.73
C ALA A 40 5.77 -13.47 -7.33
N GLY A 41 4.98 -14.26 -6.60
CA GLY A 41 3.71 -13.81 -6.04
C GLY A 41 3.88 -12.64 -5.06
N GLY A 42 4.86 -12.74 -4.15
CA GLY A 42 5.20 -11.67 -3.20
C GLY A 42 5.63 -10.38 -3.89
N PHE A 43 6.48 -10.49 -4.92
CA PHE A 43 6.90 -9.36 -5.75
C PHE A 43 5.71 -8.71 -6.47
N GLY A 44 4.84 -9.51 -7.10
CA GLY A 44 3.65 -9.01 -7.77
C GLY A 44 2.71 -8.24 -6.83
N LEU A 45 2.48 -8.78 -5.63
CA LEU A 45 1.71 -8.09 -4.58
C LEU A 45 2.38 -6.77 -4.19
N ALA A 46 3.69 -6.76 -3.98
CA ALA A 46 4.45 -5.57 -3.61
C ALA A 46 4.30 -4.44 -4.63
N VAL A 47 4.46 -4.76 -5.91
CA VAL A 47 4.34 -3.79 -7.02
C VAL A 47 2.92 -3.26 -7.14
N LEU A 48 1.90 -4.13 -7.06
CA LEU A 48 0.50 -3.72 -7.12
C LEU A 48 0.12 -2.81 -5.96
N ALA A 49 0.47 -3.19 -4.72
CA ALA A 49 0.21 -2.39 -3.54
C ALA A 49 0.95 -1.05 -3.58
N GLY A 50 2.23 -1.04 -3.98
CA GLY A 50 3.00 0.19 -4.15
C GLY A 50 2.38 1.14 -5.19
N SER A 51 1.88 0.59 -6.30
CA SER A 51 1.20 1.36 -7.33
C SER A 51 -0.11 1.97 -6.80
N LEU A 52 -0.89 1.19 -6.02
CA LEU A 52 -2.12 1.66 -5.39
C LEU A 52 -1.87 2.72 -4.32
N SER A 53 -0.75 2.66 -3.60
CA SER A 53 -0.32 3.69 -2.65
C SER A 53 -0.17 5.06 -3.32
N ILE A 54 0.52 5.10 -4.46
CA ILE A 54 0.69 6.34 -5.23
C ILE A 54 -0.62 6.79 -5.88
N ALA A 55 -1.44 5.86 -6.37
CA ALA A 55 -2.75 6.20 -6.91
C ALA A 55 -3.66 6.82 -5.85
N ALA A 56 -3.63 6.33 -4.62
CA ALA A 56 -4.40 6.89 -3.51
C ALA A 56 -3.99 8.32 -3.18
N LEU A 57 -2.69 8.63 -3.17
CA LEU A 57 -2.23 10.02 -3.01
C LEU A 57 -2.80 10.89 -4.12
N HIS A 58 -2.65 10.51 -5.39
CA HIS A 58 -3.15 11.33 -6.49
C HIS A 58 -4.67 11.55 -6.47
N VAL A 59 -5.47 10.55 -6.07
CA VAL A 59 -6.93 10.65 -6.05
C VAL A 59 -7.44 11.49 -4.89
N TYR A 60 -6.79 11.42 -3.73
CA TYR A 60 -7.29 12.05 -2.49
C TYR A 60 -6.54 13.32 -2.07
N ASP A 61 -5.34 13.58 -2.60
CA ASP A 61 -4.54 14.79 -2.35
C ASP A 61 -4.79 15.90 -3.38
N SER A 62 -5.46 15.58 -4.51
CA SER A 62 -5.74 16.54 -5.58
C SER A 62 -7.00 17.40 -5.37
N HIS A 63 -7.49 17.52 -4.13
CA HIS A 63 -8.75 18.20 -3.82
C HIS A 63 -8.67 19.24 -2.69
#